data_AF-A0A936GC16-F1
#
_entry.id   AF-A0A936GC16-F1
#
_cell.length_a   1.000
_cell.length_b   1.000
_cell.length_c   1.000
_cell.angle_alpha   90.00
_cell.angle_beta   90.00
_cell.angle_gamma   90.00
#
_symmetry.space_group_name_H-M   'P 1'
#
loop_
_entity.id
_entity.type
_entity.pdbx_description
1 polymer ?
#
loop_
_entity_poly.entity_id
_entity_poly.type
_entity_poly.pdbx_seq_one_letter_code
_entity_poly.pdbx_strand_id
1 'polypeptide(L)'
;MSDLIPCLGVVGVLAIIFGFLAFMRYMNYKETIALAEKGLTRPENRSGKKGLLRWGIVISALGFALSLGLYPLGFDSGNNYPLHLGPWMLGGFVPLFLGLGLILLHYLTEKE
;
A
#
# COMPACT_ATOMS: atom_id res chain seq x y z
N MET A 1 -13.39 -30.94 3.73
CA MET A 1 -11.91 -31.08 3.74
C MET A 1 -11.25 -30.22 2.67
N SER A 2 -11.91 -29.96 1.54
CA SER A 2 -11.46 -29.07 0.45
C SER A 2 -11.27 -27.59 0.87
N ASP A 3 -12.01 -27.08 1.86
CA ASP A 3 -11.91 -25.70 2.33
C ASP A 3 -10.73 -25.44 3.29
N LEU A 4 -10.11 -26.50 3.83
CA LEU A 4 -9.02 -26.35 4.81
C LEU A 4 -7.71 -25.90 4.13
N ILE A 5 -7.47 -26.35 2.90
CA ILE A 5 -6.28 -26.02 2.09
C ILE A 5 -6.21 -24.52 1.74
N PRO A 6 -7.26 -23.87 1.22
CA PRO A 6 -7.22 -22.42 0.97
C PRO A 6 -7.10 -21.61 2.26
N CYS A 7 -7.76 -22.02 3.35
CA CYS A 7 -7.61 -21.35 4.64
C CYS A 7 -6.18 -21.43 5.18
N LEU A 8 -5.54 -22.60 5.11
CA LEU A 8 -4.16 -22.77 5.57
C LEU A 8 -3.17 -21.96 4.71
N GLY A 9 -3.42 -21.88 3.39
CA GLY A 9 -2.65 -21.05 2.47
C GLY A 9 -2.72 -19.57 2.82
N VAL A 10 -3.93 -19.04 3.08
CA VAL A 10 -4.12 -17.64 3.49
C VAL A 10 -3.41 -17.34 4.81
N VAL A 11 -3.51 -18.23 5.80
CA VAL A 11 -2.81 -18.08 7.08
C VAL A 11 -1.30 -18.11 6.90
N GLY A 12 -0.78 -19.02 6.06
CA GLY A 12 0.65 -19.10 5.75
C GLY A 12 1.19 -17.83 5.08
N VAL A 13 0.48 -17.31 4.07
CA VAL A 13 0.86 -16.07 3.38
C VAL A 13 0.84 -14.88 4.34
N LEU A 14 -0.20 -14.76 5.18
CA LEU A 14 -0.25 -13.70 6.20
C LEU A 14 0.89 -13.83 7.20
N ALA A 15 1.19 -15.03 7.70
CA ALA A 15 2.28 -15.25 8.63
C ALA A 15 3.64 -14.86 8.03
N ILE A 16 3.88 -15.16 6.75
CA ILE A 16 5.10 -14.76 6.04
C ILE A 16 5.20 -13.24 5.92
N ILE A 17 4.12 -12.57 5.48
CA ILE A 17 4.10 -11.11 5.31
C ILE A 17 4.31 -10.40 6.65
N PHE A 18 3.55 -10.79 7.67
CA PHE A 18 3.66 -10.19 9.01
C PHE A 18 5.00 -10.51 9.66
N GLY A 19 5.50 -11.74 9.50
CA GLY A 19 6.83 -12.13 9.97
C GLY A 19 7.93 -11.30 9.33
N PHE A 20 7.88 -11.09 8.01
CA PHE A 20 8.85 -10.27 7.29
C PHE A 20 8.77 -8.78 7.71
N LEU A 21 7.58 -8.22 7.85
CA LEU A 21 7.39 -6.85 8.32
C LEU A 21 7.90 -6.67 9.76
N ALA A 22 7.58 -7.61 10.65
CA ALA A 22 8.05 -7.61 12.03
C ALA A 22 9.58 -7.74 12.08
N PHE A 23 10.17 -8.58 11.23
CA PHE A 23 11.61 -8.75 11.10
C PHE A 23 12.29 -7.46 10.65
N MET A 24 11.79 -6.81 9.57
CA MET A 24 12.31 -5.51 9.13
C MET A 24 12.19 -4.45 10.22
N ARG A 25 11.09 -4.42 10.95
CA ARG A 25 10.91 -3.48 12.06
C ARG A 25 11.86 -3.75 13.22
N TYR A 26 12.09 -5.03 13.54
CA TYR A 26 13.04 -5.46 14.56
C TYR A 26 14.47 -5.06 14.20
N MET A 27 14.88 -5.28 12.96
CA MET A 27 16.22 -4.91 12.47
C MET A 27 16.47 -3.40 12.57
N ASN A 28 15.52 -2.58 12.12
CA ASN A 28 15.61 -1.12 12.22
C ASN A 28 15.71 -0.64 13.68
N TYR A 29 15.00 -1.27 14.61
CA TYR A 29 15.06 -0.93 16.03
C TYR A 29 16.45 -1.24 16.61
N LYS A 30 16.99 -2.42 16.33
CA LYS A 30 18.33 -2.82 16.80
C LYS A 30 19.43 -1.93 16.23
N GLU A 31 19.35 -1.54 14.95
CA GLU A 31 20.29 -0.59 14.35
C GLU A 31 20.23 0.78 15.04
N THR A 32 19.03 1.27 15.37
CA THR A 32 18.85 2.58 16.02
C THR A 32 19.46 2.58 17.43
N ILE A 33 19.26 1.52 18.21
CA ILE A 33 19.85 1.37 19.55
C ILE A 33 21.38 1.27 19.46
N ALA A 34 21.91 0.46 18.53
CA ALA A 34 23.36 0.31 18.36
C ALA A 34 24.07 1.60 17.93
N LEU A 35 23.37 2.48 17.18
CA LEU A 35 23.87 3.80 16.82
C LEU A 35 23.79 4.78 18.01
N ALA A 36 22.72 4.72 18.80
CA ALA A 36 22.56 5.51 20.02
C ALA A 36 23.61 5.17 21.09
N GLU A 37 23.91 3.88 21.28
CA GLU A 37 24.96 3.40 22.19
C GLU A 37 26.36 3.87 21.79
N LYS A 38 26.60 4.11 20.50
CA LYS A 38 27.87 4.64 19.98
C LYS A 38 27.97 6.17 20.05
N GLY A 39 27.00 6.85 20.67
CA GLY A 39 26.93 8.31 20.74
C GLY A 39 26.68 8.98 19.38
N LEU A 40 26.46 8.20 18.32
CA LEU A 40 26.10 8.67 17.00
C LEU A 40 24.58 8.79 16.95
N THR A 41 24.04 9.83 17.57
CA THR A 41 22.62 10.15 17.45
C THR A 41 22.35 10.52 16.00
N ARG A 42 21.90 9.54 15.21
CA ARG A 42 21.38 9.79 13.87
C ARG A 42 20.26 10.81 14.03
N PRO A 43 20.34 12.01 13.42
CA PRO A 43 19.26 12.97 13.50
C PRO A 43 18.00 12.25 13.04
N GLU A 44 16.94 12.30 13.84
CA GLU A 44 15.67 11.67 13.54
C GLU A 44 15.28 12.11 12.13
N ASN A 45 15.42 11.18 11.19
CA ASN A 45 15.29 11.51 9.80
C ASN A 45 13.80 11.81 9.63
N ARG A 46 13.42 13.09 9.51
CA ARG A 46 12.09 13.57 9.10
C ARG A 46 11.71 13.10 7.68
N SER A 47 12.28 11.99 7.23
CA SER A 47 11.93 11.18 6.06
C SER A 47 10.46 10.77 6.05
N GLY A 48 9.75 10.83 7.18
CA GLY A 48 8.30 10.61 7.23
C GLY A 48 7.52 11.49 6.25
N LYS A 49 7.92 12.76 6.08
CA LYS A 49 7.27 13.67 5.12
C LYS A 49 7.51 13.21 3.67
N LYS A 50 8.77 13.01 3.27
CA LYS A 50 9.12 12.54 1.91
C LYS A 50 8.59 11.14 1.60
N GLY A 51 8.53 10.28 2.62
CA GLY A 51 7.98 8.93 2.53
C GLY A 51 6.50 8.94 2.22
N LEU A 52 5.73 9.84 2.83
CA LEU A 52 4.29 9.96 2.60
C LEU A 52 3.96 10.33 1.16
N LEU A 53 4.64 11.33 0.58
CA LEU A 53 4.46 11.70 -0.82
C LEU A 53 4.83 10.53 -1.75
N ARG A 54 5.95 9.86 -1.49
CA ARG A 54 6.42 8.74 -2.31
C ARG A 54 5.44 7.58 -2.30
N TRP A 55 4.89 7.24 -1.13
CA TRP A 55 3.84 6.22 -1.02
C TRP A 55 2.52 6.65 -1.67
N GLY A 56 2.12 7.90 -1.50
CA GLY A 56 0.92 8.44 -2.15
C GLY A 56 0.98 8.36 -3.68
N ILE A 57 2.14 8.69 -4.28
CA ILE A 57 2.37 8.57 -5.73
C ILE A 57 2.33 7.10 -6.16
N VAL A 58 3.01 6.20 -5.45
CA VAL A 58 3.05 4.77 -5.78
C VAL A 58 1.65 4.16 -5.72
N ILE A 59 0.89 4.45 -4.66
CA ILE A 59 -0.47 3.93 -4.46
C ILE A 59 -1.43 4.49 -5.52
N SER A 60 -1.30 5.77 -5.87
CA SER A 60 -2.08 6.40 -6.94
C SER A 60 -1.80 5.76 -8.31
N ALA A 61 -0.52 5.58 -8.63
CA ALA A 61 -0.09 4.99 -9.90
C ALA A 61 -0.53 3.52 -9.99
N LEU A 62 -0.45 2.76 -8.90
CA LEU A 62 -0.92 1.39 -8.83
C LEU A 62 -2.44 1.33 -9.05
N GLY A 63 -3.22 2.18 -8.38
CA GLY A 63 -4.67 2.23 -8.56
C GLY A 63 -5.09 2.66 -9.96
N PHE A 64 -4.33 3.57 -10.59
CA PHE A 64 -4.55 3.97 -11.98
C PHE A 64 -4.25 2.83 -12.96
N ALA A 65 -3.11 2.16 -12.80
CA ALA A 65 -2.76 1.00 -13.60
C ALA A 65 -3.78 -0.13 -13.45
N LEU A 66 -4.24 -0.38 -12.22
CA LEU A 66 -5.25 -1.40 -11.95
C LEU A 66 -6.59 -1.02 -12.59
N SER A 67 -7.01 0.24 -12.47
CA SER A 67 -8.23 0.74 -13.11
C SER A 67 -8.20 0.58 -14.63
N LEU A 68 -7.06 0.85 -15.27
CA LEU A 68 -6.86 0.62 -16.71
C LEU A 68 -6.90 -0.87 -17.07
N GLY A 69 -6.30 -1.74 -16.25
CA GLY A 69 -6.32 -3.19 -16.47
C GLY A 69 -7.69 -3.82 -16.26
N LEU A 70 -8.52 -3.25 -15.37
CA LEU A 70 -9.86 -3.71 -15.04
C LEU A 70 -10.96 -3.14 -15.94
N TYR A 71 -10.72 -2.00 -16.58
CA TYR A 71 -11.64 -1.40 -17.54
C TYR A 71 -12.07 -2.34 -18.69
N PRO A 72 -11.18 -3.09 -19.37
CA PRO A 72 -11.56 -3.98 -20.48
C PRO A 72 -12.54 -5.09 -20.08
N LEU A 73 -12.53 -5.54 -18.81
CA LEU A 73 -13.47 -6.55 -18.31
C LEU A 73 -14.92 -6.09 -18.37
N GLY A 74 -15.16 -4.78 -18.38
CA GLY A 74 -16.49 -4.23 -18.53
C GLY A 74 -17.10 -4.43 -19.90
N PHE A 75 -16.29 -4.50 -20.96
CA PHE A 75 -16.76 -4.76 -22.32
C PHE A 75 -17.23 -6.21 -22.49
N ASP A 76 -16.68 -7.14 -21.71
CA ASP A 76 -17.08 -8.55 -21.70
C ASP A 76 -18.32 -8.80 -20.82
N SER A 77 -18.56 -7.95 -19.82
CA SER A 77 -19.62 -8.13 -18.80
C SER A 77 -21.04 -7.75 -19.24
N GLY A 78 -21.26 -7.47 -20.53
CA GLY A 78 -22.55 -7.10 -21.11
C GLY A 78 -23.02 -5.67 -20.78
N ASN A 79 -24.08 -5.20 -21.46
CA ASN A 79 -24.60 -3.82 -21.36
C ASN A 79 -25.37 -3.53 -20.06
N ASN A 80 -25.12 -4.28 -18.98
CA ASN A 80 -25.80 -4.13 -17.70
C ASN A 80 -25.22 -2.98 -16.85
N TYR A 81 -24.05 -2.46 -17.23
CA TYR A 81 -23.34 -1.43 -16.47
C TYR A 81 -23.20 -0.17 -17.31
N PRO A 82 -23.70 1.00 -16.84
CA PRO A 82 -23.49 2.25 -17.54
C PRO A 82 -21.99 2.52 -17.65
N LEU A 83 -21.52 2.84 -18.87
CA LEU A 83 -20.10 3.09 -19.18
C LEU A 83 -19.16 1.91 -18.93
N HIS A 84 -19.66 0.67 -18.85
CA HIS A 84 -18.86 -0.53 -18.55
C HIS A 84 -18.13 -0.45 -17.19
N LEU A 85 -18.64 0.38 -16.26
CA LEU A 85 -18.09 0.55 -14.92
C LEU A 85 -18.81 -0.42 -13.97
N GLY A 86 -18.22 -1.59 -13.72
CA GLY A 86 -18.78 -2.57 -12.79
C GLY A 86 -18.05 -2.65 -11.44
N PRO A 87 -18.52 -3.53 -10.54
CA PRO A 87 -17.97 -3.68 -9.18
C PRO A 87 -16.46 -3.98 -9.15
N TRP A 88 -15.92 -4.61 -10.19
CA TRP A 88 -14.49 -4.92 -10.30
C TRP A 88 -13.60 -3.66 -10.33
N MET A 89 -14.11 -2.52 -10.80
CA MET A 89 -13.36 -1.26 -10.81
C MET A 89 -13.07 -0.71 -9.41
N LEU A 90 -13.82 -1.13 -8.38
CA LEU A 90 -13.52 -0.77 -7.00
C LEU A 90 -12.11 -1.20 -6.59
N GLY A 91 -11.61 -2.32 -7.14
CA GLY A 91 -10.24 -2.77 -6.92
C GLY A 91 -9.20 -1.72 -7.32
N GLY A 92 -9.45 -0.95 -8.38
CA GLY A 92 -8.55 0.10 -8.87
C GLY A 92 -8.84 1.49 -8.30
N PHE A 93 -10.11 1.85 -8.16
CA PHE A 93 -10.49 3.17 -7.64
C PHE A 93 -10.11 3.35 -6.17
N VAL A 94 -10.28 2.32 -5.33
CA VAL A 94 -9.91 2.41 -3.91
C VAL A 94 -8.45 2.82 -3.73
N PRO A 95 -7.45 2.11 -4.29
CA PRO A 95 -6.06 2.53 -4.18
C PRO A 95 -5.79 3.87 -4.89
N LEU A 96 -6.44 4.17 -6.01
CA LEU A 96 -6.25 5.45 -6.70
C LEU A 96 -6.63 6.64 -5.81
N PHE A 97 -7.81 6.60 -5.19
CA PHE A 97 -8.28 7.67 -4.30
C PHE A 97 -7.52 7.71 -2.97
N LEU A 98 -7.11 6.57 -2.43
CA LEU A 98 -6.29 6.51 -1.23
C LEU A 98 -4.92 7.17 -1.48
N GLY A 99 -4.30 6.87 -2.63
CA GLY A 99 -3.05 7.50 -3.05
C GLY A 99 -3.18 9.01 -3.23
N LEU A 100 -4.25 9.47 -3.89
CA LEU A 100 -4.52 10.90 -4.05
C LEU A 100 -4.74 11.59 -2.70
N GLY A 101 -5.46 10.94 -1.77
CA GLY A 101 -5.63 11.42 -0.42
C GLY A 101 -4.32 11.61 0.33
N LEU A 102 -3.38 10.66 0.20
CA LEU A 102 -2.04 10.74 0.79
C LEU A 102 -1.21 11.89 0.21
N ILE A 103 -1.29 12.11 -1.11
CA ILE A 103 -0.62 13.24 -1.78
C ILE A 103 -1.20 14.57 -1.29
N LEU A 104 -2.52 14.66 -1.19
CA LEU A 104 -3.21 15.87 -0.75
C LEU A 104 -2.90 16.19 0.72
N LEU A 105 -2.88 15.16 1.57
CA LEU A 105 -2.52 15.29 2.99
C LEU A 105 -1.07 15.77 3.14
N HIS A 106 -0.15 15.22 2.33
CA HIS A 106 1.23 15.70 2.31
C HIS A 106 1.31 17.19 1.91
N TYR A 107 0.58 17.59 0.86
CA TYR A 107 0.55 18.99 0.42
C TYR A 107 0.00 19.92 1.51
N LEU A 108 -1.04 19.50 2.24
CA LEU A 108 -1.64 20.29 3.30
C LEU A 108 -0.73 20.39 4.54
N THR A 109 -0.08 19.29 4.93
CA THR A 109 0.84 19.22 6.08
C THR A 109 2.23 19.81 5.79
N GLU A 110 2.58 20.05 4.52
CA GLU A 110 3.82 20.75 4.15
C GLU A 110 3.66 22.27 4.16
N LYS A 111 2.43 22.78 4.04
CA LYS A 111 2.15 24.22 4.05
C LYS A 111 2.05 24.82 5.46
N GLU A 112 1.90 23.98 6.48
CA GLU A 112 2.00 24.33 7.92
C GLU A 112 3.42 24.09 8.46
#